data_AF-A0A0B8PJL6-F1
#
_entry.id   AF-A0A0B8PJL6-F1
#
_cell.length_a   1.000
_cell.length_b   1.000
_cell.length_c   1.000
_cell.angle_alpha   90.00
_cell.angle_beta   90.00
_cell.angle_gamma   90.00
#
_symmetry.space_group_name_H-M   'P 1'
#
loop_
_entity.id
_entity.type
_entity.pdbx_description
1 polymer ?
#
loop_
_entity_poly.entity_id
_entity_poly.type
_entity_poly.pdbx_seq_one_letter_code
_entity_poly.pdbx_strand_id
1 'polypeptide(L)'
;MVDTLKTSSKYSLKDAFNEIGFSDNVNSLLNLAKQSINKDTVAIHLRTGDVLYGQYRKFVNYTYKGLCLPLVEKIIKDEILLGNNIVLFGQESGVLNHLKEKYNVTISDDLVPNHISDSTELAIFEMALMSNCKSIIAGSSGFAKISSRIGNIKLEPGFRRYRAAEQTEFILQHLSNCDSHYNDNHSAFSYWYAYFYGRQNKSNRESIDILKKASHFDPNNEVYKLIMFFLANESENKKETNYLAKEIIDAGFTKLSIEGSSYKSILTSRTTGKLNLNEYISKFRYDKANETYDQFGHELCSMIDETLKELN
;
A
#
# COMPACT_ATOMS: atom_id res chain seq x y z
N MET A 1 34.57 -0.80 14.76
CA MET A 1 34.35 -0.99 13.32
C MET A 1 33.57 -2.27 13.17
N VAL A 2 32.28 -2.18 12.84
CA VAL A 2 31.45 -3.36 12.57
C VAL A 2 31.66 -3.69 11.11
N ASP A 3 32.33 -4.81 10.85
CA ASP A 3 32.47 -5.40 9.52
C ASP A 3 31.08 -5.65 8.95
N THR A 4 30.72 -4.84 7.96
CA THR A 4 29.59 -5.11 7.09
C THR A 4 29.93 -6.35 6.27
N LEU A 5 29.28 -7.47 6.61
CA LEU A 5 29.18 -8.65 5.77
C LEU A 5 28.72 -8.25 4.36
N LYS A 6 29.69 -8.04 3.46
CA LYS A 6 29.47 -8.06 2.02
C LYS A 6 29.12 -9.50 1.66
N THR A 7 27.84 -9.83 1.65
CA THR A 7 27.37 -11.05 0.99
C THR A 7 27.42 -10.82 -0.51
N SER A 8 28.60 -11.00 -1.11
CA SER A 8 28.72 -11.19 -2.56
C SER A 8 28.23 -12.61 -2.88
N SER A 9 26.91 -12.81 -3.04
CA SER A 9 26.47 -14.05 -3.68
C SER A 9 26.89 -13.99 -5.14
N LYS A 10 27.73 -14.94 -5.55
CA LYS A 10 28.22 -15.07 -6.93
C LYS A 10 27.09 -15.31 -7.95
N TYR A 11 25.89 -15.64 -7.46
CA TYR A 11 24.71 -15.99 -8.24
C TYR A 11 23.59 -14.98 -7.99
N SER A 12 22.93 -14.55 -9.06
CA SER A 12 21.69 -13.77 -8.99
C SER A 12 20.50 -14.68 -8.68
N LEU A 13 19.37 -14.11 -8.21
CA LEU A 13 18.15 -14.91 -8.03
C LEU A 13 17.67 -15.51 -9.35
N LYS A 14 17.92 -14.82 -10.48
CA LYS A 14 17.63 -15.32 -11.82
C LYS A 14 18.40 -16.60 -12.13
N ASP A 15 19.69 -16.65 -11.80
CA ASP A 15 20.52 -17.84 -12.00
C ASP A 15 19.99 -19.00 -11.16
N ALA A 16 19.74 -18.75 -9.87
CA ALA A 16 19.16 -19.75 -8.97
C ALA A 16 17.78 -20.23 -9.44
N PHE A 17 16.93 -19.33 -9.97
CA PHE A 17 15.62 -19.68 -10.50
C PHE A 17 15.71 -20.56 -11.75
N ASN A 18 16.67 -20.29 -12.64
CA ASN A 18 16.89 -21.09 -13.85
C ASN A 18 17.48 -22.48 -13.55
N GLU A 19 18.12 -22.66 -12.40
CA GLU A 19 18.65 -23.95 -11.94
C GLU A 19 17.59 -24.85 -11.27
N ILE A 20 16.40 -24.31 -10.98
CA ILE A 20 15.31 -25.11 -10.42
C ILE A 20 14.84 -26.12 -11.48
N GLY A 21 14.89 -27.41 -11.13
CA GLY A 21 14.32 -28.49 -11.92
C GLY A 21 12.79 -28.50 -11.88
N PHE A 22 12.17 -27.49 -12.49
CA PHE A 22 10.71 -27.39 -12.60
C PHE A 22 10.13 -28.56 -13.40
N SER A 23 8.88 -28.91 -13.09
CA SER A 23 8.12 -29.89 -13.87
C SER A 23 7.87 -29.41 -15.31
N ASP A 24 7.60 -30.35 -16.23
CA ASP A 24 7.32 -30.03 -17.63
C ASP A 24 6.16 -29.03 -17.79
N ASN A 25 5.13 -29.19 -16.96
CA ASN A 25 4.00 -28.27 -16.92
C ASN A 25 4.43 -26.85 -16.56
N VAL A 26 5.20 -26.68 -15.49
CA VAL A 26 5.70 -25.35 -15.10
C VAL A 26 6.63 -24.76 -16.17
N ASN A 27 7.52 -25.56 -16.76
CA ASN A 27 8.37 -25.11 -17.86
C ASN A 27 7.56 -24.64 -19.07
N SER A 28 6.45 -25.32 -19.39
CA SER A 28 5.50 -24.90 -20.42
C SER A 28 4.91 -23.52 -20.09
N LEU A 29 4.44 -23.30 -18.85
CA LEU A 29 3.90 -22.01 -18.40
C LEU A 29 4.92 -20.88 -18.50
N LEU A 30 6.17 -21.12 -18.08
CA LEU A 30 7.25 -20.13 -18.17
C LEU A 30 7.55 -19.74 -19.62
N ASN A 31 7.56 -20.73 -20.52
CA ASN A 31 7.79 -20.50 -21.95
C ASN A 31 6.63 -19.76 -22.61
N LEU A 32 5.37 -20.12 -22.29
CA LEU A 32 4.18 -19.44 -22.76
C LEU A 32 4.19 -17.97 -22.33
N ALA A 33 4.43 -17.70 -21.04
CA ALA A 33 4.50 -16.34 -20.51
C ALA A 33 5.55 -15.48 -21.22
N LYS A 34 6.71 -16.06 -21.56
CA LYS A 34 7.76 -15.38 -22.32
C LYS A 34 7.35 -15.04 -23.75
N GLN A 35 6.52 -15.87 -24.38
CA GLN A 35 6.02 -15.65 -25.75
C GLN A 35 4.85 -14.67 -25.80
N SER A 36 4.09 -14.54 -24.70
CA SER A 36 2.90 -13.69 -24.61
C SER A 36 3.18 -12.20 -24.47
N ILE A 37 4.43 -11.76 -24.28
CA ILE A 37 4.76 -10.35 -24.03
C ILE A 37 6.00 -9.89 -24.79
N ASN A 38 5.97 -8.63 -25.25
CA ASN A 38 7.16 -7.97 -25.79
C ASN A 38 8.03 -7.45 -24.62
N LYS A 39 9.35 -7.64 -24.73
CA LYS A 39 10.36 -7.14 -23.77
C LYS A 39 10.33 -5.63 -23.56
N ASP A 40 9.78 -4.84 -24.48
CA ASP A 40 9.67 -3.38 -24.34
C ASP A 40 8.42 -2.93 -23.56
N THR A 41 7.65 -3.87 -23.02
CA THR A 41 6.42 -3.58 -22.26
C THR A 41 6.73 -3.22 -20.80
N VAL A 42 6.07 -2.20 -20.26
CA VAL A 42 6.10 -1.85 -18.84
C VAL A 42 4.96 -2.56 -18.11
N ALA A 43 5.28 -3.30 -17.05
CA ALA A 43 4.28 -3.89 -16.17
C ALA A 43 3.86 -2.89 -15.09
N ILE A 44 2.56 -2.72 -14.87
CA ILE A 44 2.02 -1.98 -13.73
C ILE A 44 1.22 -2.96 -12.86
N HIS A 45 1.66 -3.16 -11.61
CA HIS A 45 1.04 -4.14 -10.71
C HIS A 45 0.23 -3.45 -9.60
N LEU A 46 -1.09 -3.62 -9.69
CA LEU A 46 -2.09 -3.15 -8.74
C LEU A 46 -2.31 -4.22 -7.66
N ARG A 47 -1.52 -4.15 -6.58
CA ARG A 47 -1.76 -5.00 -5.41
C ARG A 47 -2.98 -4.51 -4.64
N THR A 48 -4.07 -5.27 -4.72
CA THR A 48 -5.29 -5.01 -3.96
C THR A 48 -5.59 -6.13 -2.97
N GLY A 49 -6.80 -6.69 -2.93
CA GLY A 49 -7.17 -7.79 -2.04
C GLY A 49 -7.17 -7.36 -0.57
N ASP A 50 -6.50 -8.15 0.27
CA ASP A 50 -6.37 -7.91 1.72
C ASP A 50 -5.84 -6.52 2.13
N VAL A 51 -5.11 -5.81 1.25
CA VAL A 51 -4.62 -4.44 1.47
C VAL A 51 -5.73 -3.38 1.34
N LEU A 52 -6.80 -3.67 0.59
CA LEU A 52 -7.94 -2.76 0.39
C LEU A 52 -9.21 -3.27 1.09
N TYR A 53 -9.44 -4.58 1.11
CA TYR A 53 -10.68 -5.20 1.59
C TYR A 53 -10.48 -5.96 2.91
N GLY A 54 -9.26 -6.39 3.20
CA GLY A 54 -8.95 -7.23 4.34
C GLY A 54 -8.45 -6.45 5.55
N GLN A 55 -8.01 -7.18 6.57
CA GLN A 55 -7.47 -6.63 7.81
C GLN A 55 -6.23 -5.75 7.59
N TYR A 56 -5.45 -5.98 6.54
CA TYR A 56 -4.21 -5.22 6.29
C TYR A 56 -4.48 -3.78 5.85
N ARG A 57 -5.69 -3.42 5.40
CA ARG A 57 -6.06 -2.01 5.17
C ARG A 57 -6.03 -1.17 6.45
N LYS A 58 -6.16 -1.82 7.61
CA LYS A 58 -6.06 -1.22 8.94
C LYS A 58 -4.63 -1.12 9.44
N PHE A 59 -3.62 -1.50 8.65
CA PHE A 59 -2.22 -1.49 9.06
C PHE A 59 -1.45 -0.43 8.25
N VAL A 60 -0.92 0.59 8.93
CA VAL A 60 -0.25 1.73 8.30
C VAL A 60 0.91 1.27 7.40
N ASN A 61 1.63 0.23 7.81
CA ASN A 61 2.76 -0.32 7.08
C ASN A 61 2.36 -1.19 5.86
N TYR A 62 1.08 -1.35 5.54
CA TYR A 62 0.66 -1.99 4.30
C TYR A 62 0.36 -0.98 3.18
N THR A 63 0.33 0.32 3.49
CA THR A 63 0.10 1.40 2.51
C THR A 63 1.03 1.32 1.30
N TYR A 64 2.32 1.07 1.52
CA TYR A 64 3.33 1.01 0.46
C TYR A 64 3.32 -0.32 -0.33
N LYS A 65 2.38 -1.25 -0.06
CA LYS A 65 2.24 -2.53 -0.79
C LYS A 65 1.47 -2.34 -2.10
N GLY A 66 0.45 -1.50 -2.08
CA GLY A 66 -0.40 -1.17 -3.23
C GLY A 66 -0.08 0.19 -3.86
N LEU A 67 -0.81 0.52 -4.90
CA LEU A 67 -0.88 1.85 -5.51
C LEU A 67 -2.35 2.26 -5.55
N CYS A 68 -2.66 3.53 -5.25
CA CYS A 68 -4.03 4.02 -5.40
C CYS A 68 -4.37 4.27 -6.88
N LEU A 69 -5.65 4.16 -7.25
CA LEU A 69 -6.07 4.27 -8.66
C LEU A 69 -5.73 5.62 -9.32
N PRO A 70 -5.89 6.79 -8.68
CA PRO A 70 -5.49 8.05 -9.29
C PRO A 70 -4.00 8.09 -9.67
N LEU A 71 -3.14 7.50 -8.84
CA LEU A 71 -1.72 7.36 -9.13
C LEU A 71 -1.47 6.41 -10.30
N VAL A 72 -2.16 5.27 -10.34
CA VAL A 72 -2.06 4.31 -11.45
C VAL A 72 -2.48 4.97 -12.77
N GLU A 73 -3.60 5.69 -12.79
CA GLU A 73 -4.06 6.41 -13.98
C GLU A 73 -3.05 7.45 -14.46
N LYS A 74 -2.42 8.19 -13.52
CA LYS A 74 -1.38 9.16 -13.86
C LYS A 74 -0.14 8.47 -14.44
N ILE A 75 0.28 7.35 -13.86
CA ILE A 75 1.41 6.55 -14.36
C ILE A 75 1.12 6.02 -15.76
N ILE A 76 -0.08 5.47 -16.00
CA ILE A 76 -0.48 4.97 -17.32
C ILE A 76 -0.37 6.07 -18.37
N LYS A 77 -0.94 7.25 -18.09
CA LYS A 77 -0.86 8.41 -19.01
C LYS A 77 0.58 8.79 -19.33
N ASP A 78 1.44 8.84 -18.31
CA ASP A 78 2.85 9.22 -18.50
C ASP A 78 3.64 8.17 -19.29
N GLU A 79 3.38 6.88 -19.05
CA GLU A 79 4.02 5.79 -19.80
C GLU A 79 3.57 5.75 -21.27
N ILE A 80 2.29 6.04 -21.55
CA ILE A 80 1.77 6.20 -22.92
C ILE A 80 2.47 7.38 -23.62
N LEU A 81 2.63 8.51 -22.94
CA LEU A 81 3.34 9.68 -23.50
C LEU A 81 4.82 9.40 -23.80
N LEU A 82 5.43 8.47 -23.06
CA LEU A 82 6.79 7.99 -23.31
C LEU A 82 6.85 6.94 -24.43
N GLY A 83 5.70 6.54 -25.01
CA GLY A 83 5.61 5.55 -26.07
C GLY A 83 5.79 4.11 -25.60
N ASN A 84 5.66 3.83 -24.30
CA ASN A 84 5.78 2.47 -23.78
C ASN A 84 4.46 1.71 -23.94
N ASN A 85 4.56 0.42 -24.29
CA ASN A 85 3.45 -0.51 -24.15
C ASN A 85 3.25 -0.84 -22.67
N ILE A 86 2.00 -1.07 -22.25
CA ILE A 86 1.67 -1.31 -20.84
C ILE A 86 0.86 -2.59 -20.71
N VAL A 87 1.23 -3.41 -19.72
CA VAL A 87 0.36 -4.49 -19.22
C VAL A 87 0.04 -4.27 -17.74
N LEU A 88 -1.24 -4.32 -17.40
CA LEU A 88 -1.73 -4.19 -16.03
C LEU A 88 -1.90 -5.57 -15.39
N PHE A 89 -1.48 -5.70 -14.13
CA PHE A 89 -1.68 -6.89 -13.31
C PHE A 89 -2.45 -6.52 -12.05
N GLY A 90 -3.40 -7.34 -11.61
CA GLY A 90 -4.17 -7.08 -10.40
C GLY A 90 -5.21 -8.17 -10.14
N GLN A 91 -5.85 -8.11 -8.97
CA GLN A 91 -6.83 -9.13 -8.55
C GLN A 91 -8.28 -8.77 -8.92
N GLU A 92 -8.52 -7.55 -9.42
CA GLU A 92 -9.86 -7.02 -9.65
C GLU A 92 -10.10 -6.77 -11.14
N SER A 93 -10.64 -7.78 -11.82
CA SER A 93 -10.91 -7.74 -13.26
C SER A 93 -11.78 -6.54 -13.67
N GLY A 94 -12.75 -6.13 -12.85
CA GLY A 94 -13.56 -4.94 -13.14
C GLY A 94 -12.75 -3.64 -13.23
N VAL A 95 -11.79 -3.45 -12.32
CA VAL A 95 -10.89 -2.29 -12.32
C VAL A 95 -9.92 -2.36 -13.49
N LEU A 96 -9.36 -3.55 -13.75
CA LEU A 96 -8.43 -3.76 -14.86
C LEU A 96 -9.12 -3.50 -16.22
N ASN A 97 -10.32 -4.04 -16.42
CA ASN A 97 -11.11 -3.82 -17.64
C ASN A 97 -11.47 -2.34 -17.83
N HIS A 98 -11.86 -1.64 -16.75
CA HIS A 98 -12.10 -0.20 -16.83
C HIS A 98 -10.85 0.57 -17.30
N LEU A 99 -9.68 0.27 -16.73
CA LEU A 99 -8.42 0.92 -17.12
C LEU A 99 -7.99 0.54 -18.55
N LYS A 100 -8.19 -0.72 -18.94
CA LYS A 100 -7.98 -1.20 -20.32
C LYS A 100 -8.81 -0.41 -21.32
N GLU A 101 -10.12 -0.30 -21.10
CA GLU A 101 -11.01 0.43 -22.00
C GLU A 101 -10.67 1.92 -22.05
N LYS A 102 -10.41 2.52 -20.88
CA LYS A 102 -10.14 3.95 -20.75
C LYS A 102 -8.82 4.39 -21.41
N TYR A 103 -7.79 3.54 -21.35
CA TYR A 103 -6.44 3.89 -21.79
C TYR A 103 -5.91 3.07 -22.97
N ASN A 104 -6.70 2.12 -23.48
CA ASN A 104 -6.30 1.17 -24.51
C ASN A 104 -4.98 0.44 -24.16
N VAL A 105 -4.93 -0.12 -22.95
CA VAL A 105 -3.78 -0.88 -22.43
C VAL A 105 -4.13 -2.37 -22.29
N THR A 106 -3.12 -3.24 -22.23
CA THR A 106 -3.33 -4.67 -22.04
C THR A 106 -3.51 -5.01 -20.56
N ILE A 107 -4.30 -6.04 -20.24
CA ILE A 107 -4.39 -6.61 -18.88
C ILE A 107 -3.88 -8.05 -18.90
N SER A 108 -3.36 -8.53 -17.76
CA SER A 108 -2.83 -9.88 -17.67
C SER A 108 -3.87 -10.95 -17.98
N ASP A 109 -5.13 -10.73 -17.58
CA ASP A 109 -6.26 -11.63 -17.86
C ASP A 109 -6.40 -11.98 -19.35
N ASP A 110 -6.12 -11.04 -20.27
CA ASP A 110 -6.20 -11.27 -21.72
C ASP A 110 -5.08 -12.18 -22.24
N LEU A 111 -3.99 -12.30 -21.48
CA LEU A 111 -2.78 -13.02 -21.87
C LEU A 111 -2.70 -14.41 -21.24
N VAL A 112 -3.56 -14.69 -20.25
CA VAL A 112 -3.65 -15.98 -19.57
C VAL A 112 -4.28 -17.02 -20.52
N PRO A 113 -3.60 -18.14 -20.80
CA PRO A 113 -4.18 -19.22 -21.59
C PRO A 113 -5.41 -19.84 -20.92
N ASN A 114 -6.46 -20.10 -21.71
CA ASN A 114 -7.75 -20.67 -21.24
C ASN A 114 -7.64 -22.01 -20.48
N HIS A 115 -6.55 -22.75 -20.64
CA HIS A 115 -6.36 -24.03 -19.96
C HIS A 115 -5.84 -23.89 -18.52
N ILE A 116 -5.34 -22.71 -18.14
CA ILE A 116 -4.89 -22.44 -16.78
C ILE A 116 -6.12 -22.17 -15.92
N SER A 117 -6.39 -23.06 -14.97
CA SER A 117 -7.47 -22.92 -13.99
C SER A 117 -7.01 -23.04 -12.55
N ASP A 118 -5.80 -23.58 -12.32
CA ASP A 118 -5.20 -23.62 -11.00
C ASP A 118 -4.59 -22.27 -10.61
N SER A 119 -4.85 -21.86 -9.37
CA SER A 119 -4.38 -20.57 -8.85
C SER A 119 -2.86 -20.47 -8.70
N THR A 120 -2.18 -21.61 -8.48
CA THR A 120 -0.71 -21.66 -8.39
C THR A 120 -0.10 -21.54 -9.78
N GLU A 121 -0.64 -22.26 -10.76
CA GLU A 121 -0.24 -22.15 -12.17
C GLU A 121 -0.43 -20.72 -12.70
N LEU A 122 -1.58 -20.10 -12.39
CA LEU A 122 -1.85 -18.71 -12.73
C LEU A 122 -0.82 -17.76 -12.12
N ALA A 123 -0.53 -17.91 -10.82
CA ALA A 123 0.47 -17.10 -10.15
C ALA A 123 1.87 -17.27 -10.76
N ILE A 124 2.27 -18.50 -11.10
CA ILE A 124 3.55 -18.78 -11.77
C ILE A 124 3.59 -18.11 -13.14
N PHE A 125 2.53 -18.28 -13.94
CA PHE A 125 2.41 -17.68 -15.27
C PHE A 125 2.50 -16.15 -15.20
N GLU A 126 1.71 -15.50 -14.35
CA GLU A 126 1.71 -14.04 -14.22
C GLU A 126 3.03 -13.48 -13.66
N MET A 127 3.68 -14.17 -12.71
CA MET A 127 5.02 -13.79 -12.25
C MET A 127 6.03 -13.85 -13.39
N ALA A 128 5.99 -14.93 -14.18
CA ALA A 128 6.85 -15.11 -15.33
C ALA A 128 6.58 -14.06 -16.41
N LEU A 129 5.30 -13.77 -16.71
CA LEU A 129 4.88 -12.76 -17.69
C LEU A 129 5.42 -11.39 -17.30
N MET A 130 5.21 -11.01 -16.04
CA MET A 130 5.72 -9.76 -15.47
C MET A 130 7.25 -9.70 -15.48
N SER A 131 7.94 -10.82 -15.24
CA SER A 131 9.42 -10.89 -15.26
C SER A 131 10.04 -10.71 -16.65
N ASN A 132 9.25 -10.89 -17.71
CA ASN A 132 9.68 -10.70 -19.10
C ASN A 132 9.43 -9.28 -19.63
N CYS A 133 8.86 -8.38 -18.81
CA CYS A 133 8.67 -6.97 -19.14
C CYS A 133 9.98 -6.17 -19.03
N LYS A 134 10.00 -4.96 -19.61
CA LYS A 134 11.11 -3.99 -19.53
C LYS A 134 11.42 -3.56 -18.10
N SER A 135 10.35 -3.28 -17.35
CA SER A 135 10.37 -2.84 -15.97
C SER A 135 9.01 -3.13 -15.32
N ILE A 136 8.99 -3.07 -13.99
CA ILE A 136 7.78 -3.21 -13.18
C ILE A 136 7.59 -1.93 -12.37
N ILE A 137 6.41 -1.34 -12.44
CA ILE A 137 5.97 -0.26 -11.57
C ILE A 137 4.96 -0.84 -10.58
N ALA A 138 5.28 -0.79 -9.30
CA ALA A 138 4.41 -1.35 -8.27
C ALA A 138 4.63 -0.65 -6.92
N GLY A 139 3.83 -1.04 -5.92
CA GLY A 139 4.25 -0.91 -4.53
C GLY A 139 5.34 -1.93 -4.17
N SER A 140 5.36 -2.36 -2.92
CA SER A 140 6.36 -3.31 -2.38
C SER A 140 5.89 -4.77 -2.32
N SER A 141 4.92 -5.13 -3.16
CA SER A 141 4.36 -6.49 -3.27
C SER A 141 5.48 -7.53 -3.39
N GLY A 142 5.34 -8.65 -2.66
CA GLY A 142 6.24 -9.79 -2.78
C GLY A 142 6.26 -10.33 -4.21
N PHE A 143 5.08 -10.38 -4.85
CA PHE A 143 4.89 -10.80 -6.23
C PHE A 143 5.78 -9.98 -7.19
N ALA A 144 5.64 -8.66 -7.21
CA ALA A 144 6.43 -7.76 -8.04
C ALA A 144 7.95 -7.84 -7.74
N LYS A 145 8.33 -8.02 -6.47
CA LYS A 145 9.75 -8.18 -6.07
C LYS A 145 10.34 -9.48 -6.60
N ILE A 146 9.61 -10.58 -6.53
CA ILE A 146 10.04 -11.89 -7.03
C ILE A 146 10.16 -11.81 -8.56
N SER A 147 9.13 -11.32 -9.26
CA SER A 147 9.16 -11.16 -10.73
C SER A 147 10.32 -10.29 -11.20
N SER A 148 10.58 -9.15 -10.54
CA SER A 148 11.72 -8.28 -10.83
C SER A 148 13.06 -9.00 -10.71
N ARG A 149 13.23 -9.79 -9.64
CA ARG A 149 14.49 -10.51 -9.38
C ARG A 149 14.69 -11.71 -10.31
N ILE A 150 13.62 -12.43 -10.67
CA ILE A 150 13.67 -13.51 -11.66
C ILE A 150 13.97 -12.95 -13.05
N GLY A 151 13.34 -11.84 -13.42
CA GLY A 151 13.60 -11.18 -14.70
C GLY A 151 14.99 -10.54 -14.80
N ASN A 152 15.55 -10.19 -13.64
CA ASN A 152 16.65 -9.23 -13.50
C ASN A 152 16.30 -7.87 -14.15
N ILE A 153 15.09 -7.38 -13.84
CA ILE A 153 14.52 -6.15 -14.38
C ILE A 153 14.23 -5.14 -13.26
N LYS A 154 14.19 -3.85 -13.60
CA LYS A 154 13.98 -2.77 -12.63
C LYS A 154 12.58 -2.85 -12.01
N LEU A 155 12.52 -2.87 -10.67
CA LEU A 155 11.30 -2.59 -9.91
C LEU A 155 11.31 -1.11 -9.47
N GLU A 156 10.40 -0.33 -10.00
CA GLU A 156 10.20 1.07 -9.68
C GLU A 156 9.04 1.23 -8.68
N PRO A 157 9.29 1.79 -7.49
CA PRO A 157 8.21 2.10 -6.57
C PRO A 157 7.35 3.26 -7.10
N GLY A 158 6.08 3.01 -7.44
CA GLY A 158 5.22 4.00 -8.08
C GLY A 158 5.06 5.30 -7.28
N PHE A 159 5.10 5.22 -5.94
CA PHE A 159 5.06 6.40 -5.06
C PHE A 159 6.30 7.31 -5.11
N ARG A 160 7.41 6.87 -5.71
CA ARG A 160 8.64 7.67 -5.83
C ARG A 160 8.74 8.44 -7.14
N ARG A 161 7.72 8.30 -8.00
CA ARG A 161 7.74 8.86 -9.35
C ARG A 161 7.41 10.34 -9.40
N TYR A 162 6.73 10.84 -8.36
CA TYR A 162 6.32 12.24 -8.23
C TYR A 162 6.77 12.77 -6.87
N ARG A 163 6.88 14.10 -6.73
CA ARG A 163 7.09 14.70 -5.42
C ARG A 163 5.83 14.54 -4.57
N ALA A 164 6.00 14.39 -3.26
CA ALA A 164 4.90 14.16 -2.33
C ALA A 164 3.77 15.20 -2.43
N ALA A 165 4.12 16.48 -2.55
CA ALA A 165 3.15 17.57 -2.70
C ALA A 165 2.34 17.45 -4.01
N GLU A 166 3.03 17.32 -5.14
CA GLU A 166 2.42 17.14 -6.47
C GLU A 166 1.50 15.91 -6.50
N GLN A 167 1.97 14.81 -5.91
CA GLN A 167 1.22 13.57 -5.80
C GLN A 167 -0.09 13.75 -5.04
N THR A 168 -0.02 14.41 -3.89
CA THR A 168 -1.19 14.67 -3.05
C THR A 168 -2.20 15.54 -3.79
N GLU A 169 -1.73 16.59 -4.47
CA GLU A 169 -2.57 17.52 -5.21
C GLU A 169 -3.35 16.81 -6.33
N PHE A 170 -2.67 16.07 -7.23
CA PHE A 170 -3.39 15.42 -8.32
C PHE A 170 -4.29 14.29 -7.83
N ILE A 171 -3.95 13.57 -6.75
CA ILE A 171 -4.84 12.55 -6.18
C ILE A 171 -6.12 13.22 -5.68
N LEU A 172 -6.00 14.29 -4.89
CA LEU A 172 -7.18 14.97 -4.32
C LEU A 172 -8.03 15.65 -5.40
N GLN A 173 -7.40 16.26 -6.41
CA GLN A 173 -8.10 16.83 -7.57
C GLN A 173 -8.83 15.75 -8.38
N HIS A 174 -8.21 14.58 -8.55
CA HIS A 174 -8.85 13.46 -9.23
C HIS A 174 -10.08 12.98 -8.47
N LEU A 175 -9.96 12.80 -7.15
CA LEU A 175 -11.05 12.35 -6.29
C LEU A 175 -12.19 13.37 -6.20
N SER A 176 -11.92 14.68 -6.28
CA SER A 176 -12.99 15.69 -6.30
C SER A 176 -13.77 15.74 -7.61
N ASN A 177 -13.20 15.23 -8.70
CA ASN A 177 -13.79 15.30 -10.04
C ASN A 177 -14.42 13.96 -10.48
N CYS A 178 -14.19 12.88 -9.74
CA CYS A 178 -14.61 11.52 -10.09
C CYS A 178 -15.53 10.94 -9.02
N ASP A 179 -16.82 11.24 -9.11
CA ASP A 179 -17.81 10.79 -8.11
C ASP A 179 -18.37 9.37 -8.34
N SER A 180 -18.01 8.65 -9.44
CA SER A 180 -18.80 7.47 -9.86
C SER A 180 -18.07 6.20 -10.32
N HIS A 181 -16.73 6.14 -10.30
CA HIS A 181 -16.02 5.00 -10.90
C HIS A 181 -15.23 4.13 -9.93
N TYR A 182 -14.99 4.60 -8.71
CA TYR A 182 -14.29 3.83 -7.69
C TYR A 182 -15.29 3.31 -6.69
N ASN A 183 -15.15 2.05 -6.31
CA ASN A 183 -15.85 1.58 -5.13
C ASN A 183 -15.27 2.26 -3.88
N ASP A 184 -16.03 2.19 -2.79
CA ASP A 184 -15.68 2.89 -1.56
C ASP A 184 -14.28 2.52 -1.03
N ASN A 185 -13.85 1.27 -1.14
CA ASN A 185 -12.53 0.87 -0.67
C ASN A 185 -11.38 1.50 -1.48
N HIS A 186 -11.54 1.64 -2.80
CA HIS A 186 -10.57 2.36 -3.64
C HIS A 186 -10.56 3.85 -3.34
N SER A 187 -11.73 4.46 -3.11
CA SER A 187 -11.85 5.86 -2.71
C SER A 187 -11.20 6.13 -1.35
N ALA A 188 -11.53 5.31 -0.34
CA ALA A 188 -10.94 5.36 0.99
C ALA A 188 -9.42 5.21 0.93
N PHE A 189 -8.93 4.19 0.21
CA PHE A 189 -7.51 3.95 0.06
C PHE A 189 -6.81 5.11 -0.64
N SER A 190 -7.45 5.75 -1.62
CA SER A 190 -6.87 6.91 -2.33
C SER A 190 -6.75 8.14 -1.44
N TYR A 191 -7.76 8.45 -0.61
CA TYR A 191 -7.65 9.52 0.40
C TYR A 191 -6.60 9.18 1.47
N TRP A 192 -6.58 7.94 1.95
CA TRP A 192 -5.54 7.46 2.85
C TRP A 192 -4.14 7.62 2.25
N TYR A 193 -3.98 7.27 0.97
CA TYR A 193 -2.71 7.39 0.26
C TYR A 193 -2.26 8.84 0.10
N ALA A 194 -3.20 9.75 -0.22
CA ALA A 194 -2.96 11.19 -0.30
C ALA A 194 -2.51 11.76 1.06
N TYR A 195 -3.21 11.39 2.13
CA TYR A 195 -2.78 11.73 3.49
C TYR A 195 -1.39 11.17 3.78
N PHE A 196 -1.18 9.87 3.58
CA PHE A 196 0.04 9.20 3.97
C PHE A 196 1.26 9.77 3.26
N TYR A 197 1.25 9.95 1.93
CA TYR A 197 2.42 10.52 1.26
C TYR A 197 2.49 12.05 1.40
N GLY A 198 1.35 12.72 1.60
CA GLY A 198 1.25 14.18 1.65
C GLY A 198 1.43 14.84 3.00
N ARG A 199 1.26 14.11 4.11
CA ARG A 199 1.12 14.67 5.47
C ARG A 199 2.21 15.65 5.91
N GLN A 200 3.45 15.47 5.47
CA GLN A 200 4.56 16.37 5.79
C GLN A 200 4.47 17.73 5.09
N ASN A 201 3.57 17.87 4.11
CA ASN A 201 3.33 19.08 3.33
C ASN A 201 1.91 19.63 3.56
N LYS A 202 1.21 19.16 4.60
CA LYS A 202 -0.18 19.52 4.91
C LYS A 202 -0.29 19.93 6.37
N SER A 203 -1.14 20.92 6.64
CA SER A 203 -1.50 21.25 8.01
C SER A 203 -2.27 20.09 8.66
N ASN A 204 -2.29 20.04 10.00
CA ASN A 204 -3.08 19.05 10.73
C ASN A 204 -4.58 19.15 10.36
N ARG A 205 -5.10 20.36 10.15
CA ARG A 205 -6.47 20.58 9.69
C ARG A 205 -6.74 19.96 8.33
N GLU A 206 -5.92 20.27 7.32
CA GLU A 206 -6.06 19.66 5.99
C GLU A 206 -5.94 18.13 6.05
N SER A 207 -5.01 17.63 6.87
CA SER A 207 -4.83 16.20 7.07
C SER A 207 -6.06 15.53 7.68
N ILE A 208 -6.68 16.16 8.69
CA ILE A 208 -7.94 15.69 9.28
C ILE A 208 -9.05 15.71 8.22
N ASP A 209 -9.16 16.76 7.41
CA ASP A 209 -10.19 16.84 6.36
C ASP A 209 -10.05 15.72 5.31
N ILE A 210 -8.81 15.37 4.94
CA ILE A 210 -8.54 14.22 4.05
C ILE A 210 -8.93 12.90 4.73
N LEU A 211 -8.57 12.70 6.00
CA LEU A 211 -8.88 11.49 6.75
C LEU A 211 -10.38 11.33 7.02
N LYS A 212 -11.13 12.42 7.19
CA LYS A 212 -12.60 12.40 7.28
C LYS A 212 -13.21 11.84 5.99
N LYS A 213 -12.67 12.21 4.82
CA LYS A 213 -13.10 11.64 3.54
C LYS A 213 -12.74 10.16 3.43
N ALA A 214 -11.53 9.76 3.83
CA ALA A 214 -11.16 8.34 3.87
C ALA A 214 -12.12 7.53 4.77
N SER A 215 -12.42 8.06 5.96
CA SER A 215 -13.34 7.44 6.93
C SER A 215 -14.80 7.45 6.49
N HIS A 216 -15.21 8.35 5.60
CA HIS A 216 -16.54 8.33 5.02
C HIS A 216 -16.74 7.09 4.12
N PHE A 217 -15.74 6.76 3.31
CA PHE A 217 -15.77 5.61 2.42
C PHE A 217 -15.43 4.28 3.11
N ASP A 218 -14.57 4.27 4.13
CA ASP A 218 -14.27 3.06 4.92
C ASP A 218 -14.45 3.36 6.42
N PRO A 219 -15.72 3.44 6.90
CA PRO A 219 -16.03 3.81 8.29
C PRO A 219 -15.58 2.75 9.31
N ASN A 220 -15.30 1.53 8.83
CA ASN A 220 -14.87 0.40 9.65
C ASN A 220 -13.34 0.33 9.79
N ASN A 221 -12.60 1.37 9.37
CA ASN A 221 -11.15 1.44 9.51
C ASN A 221 -10.77 2.51 10.53
N GLU A 222 -10.40 2.03 11.70
CA GLU A 222 -10.28 2.84 12.90
C GLU A 222 -8.94 3.58 12.97
N VAL A 223 -7.99 3.21 12.11
CA VAL A 223 -6.73 3.93 11.92
C VAL A 223 -6.98 5.39 11.61
N TYR A 224 -7.98 5.70 10.79
CA TYR A 224 -8.28 7.09 10.41
C TYR A 224 -8.68 7.91 11.64
N LYS A 225 -9.59 7.37 12.48
CA LYS A 225 -10.05 8.03 13.71
C LYS A 225 -8.90 8.23 14.69
N LEU A 226 -8.08 7.19 14.89
CA LEU A 226 -6.91 7.25 15.76
C LEU A 226 -5.92 8.34 15.33
N ILE A 227 -5.62 8.42 14.04
CA ILE A 227 -4.69 9.43 13.52
C ILE A 227 -5.28 10.83 13.60
N MET A 228 -6.57 11.00 13.27
CA MET A 228 -7.26 12.29 13.42
C MET A 228 -7.20 12.78 14.88
N PHE A 229 -7.34 11.88 15.84
CA PHE A 229 -7.27 12.21 17.27
C PHE A 229 -5.88 12.77 17.64
N PHE A 230 -4.80 12.12 17.19
CA PHE A 230 -3.45 12.64 17.42
C PHE A 230 -3.23 14.02 16.77
N LEU A 231 -3.66 14.19 15.53
CA LEU A 231 -3.54 15.47 14.81
C LEU A 231 -4.33 16.59 15.50
N ALA A 232 -5.55 16.29 15.98
CA ALA A 232 -6.40 17.24 16.69
C ALA A 232 -5.80 17.62 18.05
N ASN A 233 -5.25 16.65 18.78
CA ASN A 233 -4.57 16.88 20.05
C ASN A 233 -3.32 17.76 19.88
N GLU A 234 -2.51 17.50 18.86
CA GLU A 234 -1.33 18.33 18.54
C GLU A 234 -1.71 19.76 18.13
N SER A 235 -2.88 19.94 17.51
CA SER A 235 -3.44 21.27 17.18
C SER A 235 -4.22 21.93 18.32
N GLU A 236 -4.21 21.35 19.52
CA GLU A 236 -4.97 21.83 20.69
C GLU A 236 -6.48 22.02 20.42
N ASN A 237 -7.03 21.30 19.44
CA ASN A 237 -8.45 21.37 19.08
C ASN A 237 -9.28 20.48 20.00
N LYS A 238 -9.46 20.93 21.25
CA LYS A 238 -10.16 20.17 22.31
C LYS A 238 -11.50 19.58 21.88
N LYS A 239 -12.30 20.34 21.12
CA LYS A 239 -13.62 19.87 20.67
C LYS A 239 -13.51 18.65 19.77
N GLU A 240 -12.62 18.68 18.78
CA GLU A 240 -12.41 17.57 17.85
C GLU A 240 -11.74 16.39 18.56
N THR A 241 -10.75 16.65 19.41
CA THR A 241 -10.08 15.62 20.24
C THR A 241 -11.08 14.85 21.10
N ASN A 242 -11.97 15.57 21.80
CA ASN A 242 -12.99 15.00 22.67
C ASN A 242 -14.01 14.16 21.90
N TYR A 243 -14.46 14.65 20.74
CA TYR A 243 -15.36 13.91 19.86
C TYR A 243 -14.73 12.60 19.37
N LEU A 244 -13.49 12.66 18.89
CA LEU A 244 -12.77 11.48 18.38
C LEU A 244 -12.43 10.48 19.49
N ALA A 245 -12.10 10.94 20.69
CA ALA A 245 -11.88 10.08 21.85
C ALA A 245 -13.13 9.24 22.13
N LYS A 246 -14.31 9.88 22.17
CA LYS A 246 -15.60 9.17 22.35
C LYS A 246 -15.84 8.14 21.25
N GLU A 247 -15.68 8.54 19.98
CA GLU A 247 -15.87 7.65 18.82
C GLU A 247 -14.95 6.41 18.86
N ILE A 248 -13.71 6.57 19.31
CA ILE A 248 -12.76 5.48 19.47
C ILE A 248 -13.26 4.51 20.55
N ILE A 249 -13.71 5.02 21.70
CA ILE A 249 -14.20 4.20 22.82
C ILE A 249 -15.47 3.45 22.45
N ASP A 250 -16.45 4.14 21.86
CA ASP A 250 -17.74 3.56 21.45
C ASP A 250 -17.54 2.44 20.42
N ALA A 251 -16.48 2.50 19.61
CA ALA A 251 -16.07 1.42 18.72
C ALA A 251 -15.42 0.21 19.44
N GLY A 252 -15.40 0.18 20.78
CA GLY A 252 -14.92 -0.94 21.59
C GLY A 252 -13.40 -0.97 21.80
N PHE A 253 -12.71 0.16 21.61
CA PHE A 253 -11.25 0.23 21.70
C PHE A 253 -10.69 0.07 23.12
N THR A 254 -11.53 0.06 24.16
CA THR A 254 -11.13 0.25 25.56
C THR A 254 -10.98 -1.01 26.43
N LYS A 255 -10.95 -2.24 25.90
CA LYS A 255 -10.49 -3.38 26.72
C LYS A 255 -10.06 -4.66 26.01
N LEU A 256 -10.66 -5.01 24.88
CA LEU A 256 -10.43 -6.31 24.21
C LEU A 256 -9.28 -6.32 23.19
N SER A 257 -8.76 -5.14 22.83
CA SER A 257 -7.65 -4.96 21.89
C SER A 257 -6.29 -4.70 22.56
N ILE A 258 -6.27 -4.70 23.90
CA ILE A 258 -5.16 -4.24 24.75
C ILE A 258 -4.24 -5.41 25.18
N GLU A 259 -4.70 -6.66 25.12
CA GLU A 259 -3.91 -7.85 25.52
C GLU A 259 -2.97 -8.39 24.42
N GLY A 260 -2.33 -7.51 23.63
CA GLY A 260 -1.01 -7.82 23.06
C GLY A 260 -0.88 -8.10 21.56
N SER A 261 -1.92 -7.95 20.73
CA SER A 261 -1.78 -8.20 19.28
C SER A 261 -2.43 -7.18 18.32
N SER A 262 -3.51 -6.48 18.67
CA SER A 262 -4.23 -5.60 17.72
C SER A 262 -3.59 -4.23 17.51
N TYR A 263 -3.26 -3.45 18.54
CA TYR A 263 -2.59 -2.15 18.32
C TYR A 263 -1.17 -2.33 17.79
N LYS A 264 -0.45 -3.32 18.34
CA LYS A 264 0.89 -3.68 17.90
C LYS A 264 0.90 -4.10 16.43
N SER A 265 -0.07 -4.86 15.93
CA SER A 265 -0.11 -5.22 14.50
C SER A 265 -0.51 -4.05 13.60
N ILE A 266 -1.45 -3.20 14.04
CA ILE A 266 -1.85 -1.96 13.35
C ILE A 266 -0.67 -0.99 13.16
N LEU A 267 0.26 -0.99 14.11
CA LEU A 267 1.25 0.09 14.25
C LEU A 267 2.71 -0.34 14.09
N THR A 268 3.06 -1.64 14.22
CA THR A 268 4.44 -2.06 14.50
C THR A 268 4.98 -3.19 13.64
N SER A 269 4.24 -3.69 12.64
CA SER A 269 4.76 -4.83 11.88
C SER A 269 6.05 -4.44 11.14
N ARG A 270 7.10 -5.23 11.45
CA ARG A 270 8.52 -4.89 11.35
C ARG A 270 8.95 -4.46 9.94
N THR A 271 8.92 -3.16 9.67
CA THR A 271 9.78 -2.57 8.64
C THR A 271 10.79 -1.65 9.26
N THR A 272 12.04 -2.11 9.25
CA THR A 272 13.24 -1.33 9.50
C THR A 272 13.21 -0.04 8.67
N GLY A 273 12.92 1.07 9.33
CA GLY A 273 13.10 2.42 8.80
C GLY A 273 11.91 2.98 8.01
N LYS A 274 11.07 3.76 8.70
CA LYS A 274 10.86 5.20 8.44
C LYS A 274 9.49 5.72 8.85
N LEU A 275 8.50 4.87 9.11
CA LEU A 275 7.13 5.32 9.41
C LEU A 275 6.51 4.42 10.49
N ASN A 276 6.77 4.84 11.72
CA ASN A 276 6.21 4.34 12.97
C ASN A 276 5.45 5.53 13.59
N LEU A 277 4.43 5.27 14.40
CA LEU A 277 3.65 6.29 15.11
C LEU A 277 4.52 7.31 15.86
N ASN A 278 5.78 6.98 16.14
CA ASN A 278 6.86 7.90 16.55
C ASN A 278 6.83 9.27 15.82
N GLU A 279 6.37 9.36 14.56
CA GLU A 279 6.26 10.64 13.86
C GLU A 279 5.12 11.56 14.35
N TYR A 280 4.04 11.02 14.92
CA TYR A 280 2.92 11.78 15.51
C TYR A 280 3.07 11.97 17.03
N ILE A 281 4.17 11.47 17.57
CA ILE A 281 4.44 11.31 18.98
C ILE A 281 5.78 12.00 19.27
N SER A 282 5.92 13.25 18.83
CA SER A 282 7.13 14.05 19.12
C SER A 282 7.34 14.28 20.63
N LYS A 283 6.27 14.15 21.43
CA LYS A 283 6.28 14.26 22.91
C LYS A 283 6.67 12.98 23.65
N PHE A 284 6.56 11.79 23.06
CA PHE A 284 7.01 10.54 23.70
C PHE A 284 8.28 10.07 22.99
N ARG A 285 9.38 10.78 23.27
CA ARG A 285 10.71 10.40 22.81
C ARG A 285 11.08 9.04 23.43
N TYR A 286 10.77 7.97 22.73
CA TYR A 286 11.26 6.64 23.04
C TYR A 286 12.72 6.53 22.59
N ASP A 287 13.62 6.95 23.48
CA ASP A 287 15.05 6.67 23.36
C ASP A 287 15.29 5.21 23.77
N LYS A 288 15.43 4.35 22.75
CA LYS A 288 16.11 3.02 22.72
C LYS A 288 15.22 1.87 22.24
N ALA A 289 15.88 1.00 21.50
CA ALA A 289 15.38 -0.23 20.87
C ALA A 289 14.85 -1.32 21.84
N ASN A 290 14.57 -1.00 23.11
CA ASN A 290 14.26 -1.97 24.16
C ASN A 290 13.02 -1.65 25.01
N GLU A 291 12.33 -0.52 24.82
CA GLU A 291 11.06 -0.27 25.49
C GLU A 291 9.91 -0.88 24.68
N THR A 292 9.12 -1.72 25.35
CA THR A 292 8.12 -2.59 24.74
C THR A 292 6.91 -1.79 24.29
N TYR A 293 6.41 -2.07 23.08
CA TYR A 293 5.16 -1.56 22.51
C TYR A 293 3.93 -1.58 23.44
N ASP A 294 3.99 -2.34 24.53
CA ASP A 294 2.98 -2.39 25.59
C ASP A 294 2.91 -1.06 26.36
N GLN A 295 4.04 -0.36 26.54
CA GLN A 295 4.10 0.96 27.18
C GLN A 295 3.39 2.03 26.34
N PHE A 296 3.55 1.99 25.01
CA PHE A 296 2.85 2.88 24.09
C PHE A 296 1.32 2.69 24.15
N GLY A 297 0.86 1.43 24.21
CA GLY A 297 -0.56 1.12 24.37
C GLY A 297 -1.13 1.71 25.66
N HIS A 298 -0.38 1.62 26.77
CA HIS A 298 -0.76 2.20 28.06
C HIS A 298 -0.83 3.74 28.03
N GLU A 299 0.14 4.41 27.39
CA GLU A 299 0.16 5.87 27.27
C GLU A 299 -0.99 6.40 26.42
N LEU A 300 -1.30 5.74 25.30
CA LEU A 300 -2.46 6.08 24.47
C LEU A 300 -3.77 5.94 25.27
N CYS A 301 -3.93 4.84 26.01
CA CYS A 301 -5.11 4.66 26.87
C CYS A 301 -5.19 5.75 27.93
N SER A 302 -4.06 6.07 28.58
CA SER A 302 -4.00 7.11 29.61
C SER A 302 -4.38 8.48 29.05
N MET A 303 -3.90 8.83 27.85
CA MET A 303 -4.24 10.10 27.20
C MET A 303 -5.72 10.17 26.79
N ILE A 304 -6.29 9.07 26.29
CA ILE A 304 -7.73 8.99 25.99
C ILE A 304 -8.52 9.14 27.30
N ASP A 305 -8.17 8.40 28.35
CA ASP A 305 -8.84 8.45 29.66
C ASP A 305 -8.74 9.83 30.32
N GLU A 306 -7.58 10.51 30.22
CA GLU A 306 -7.39 11.89 30.69
C GLU A 306 -8.26 12.88 29.93
N THR A 307 -8.30 12.77 28.60
CA THR A 307 -9.16 13.60 27.74
C THR A 307 -10.64 13.48 28.15
N LEU A 308 -11.08 12.28 28.55
CA LEU A 308 -12.44 12.05 29.03
C LEU A 308 -12.69 12.59 30.44
N LYS A 309 -11.69 12.60 31.32
CA LYS A 309 -11.82 13.22 32.64
C LYS A 309 -12.05 14.73 32.53
N GLU A 310 -11.53 15.37 31.49
CA GLU A 310 -11.82 16.79 31.20
C GLU A 310 -13.24 17.03 30.64
N LEU A 311 -13.96 15.98 30.26
CA LEU A 311 -15.33 16.06 29.71
C LEU A 311 -16.44 15.90 30.75
N ASN A 312 -16.14 15.35 31.93
CA ASN A 312 -17.06 15.14 33.04
C ASN A 312 -16.83 16.16 34.16
#